data_AF-A0A1F7LCF8-F1
#
_entry.id   AF-A0A1F7LCF8-F1
#
_cell.length_a   1.000
_cell.length_b   1.000
_cell.length_c   1.000
_cell.angle_alpha   90.00
_cell.angle_beta   90.00
_cell.angle_gamma   90.00
#
_symmetry.space_group_name_H-M   'P 1'
#
loop_
_entity.id
_entity.type
_entity.pdbx_description
1 polymer ?
#
loop_
_entity_poly.entity_id
_entity_poly.type
_entity_poly.pdbx_seq_one_letter_code
_entity_poly.pdbx_strand_id
1 'polypeptide(L)'
;MRGAPRGGRGLGLRTGTALGVLGGIAIGLCLVAPVVAEPRGAYEELIQAPLRRLLAPCLLMAEQCQARGEHEATCRPRVERCIRDIEEQAKEQALREMEKEDPGARRTMEAIEAQSACTQGILDCIRAAPEQDRPRAFGPCVTAARTCPLGPPGSGPSNCCPRACIEAFQVLAQQGTDAQEAFARVFLRDPGCFPGVPRPPR
;
A
#
# COMPACT_ATOMS: atom_id res chain seq x y z
N MET A 1 32.58 65.70 28.55
CA MET A 1 32.17 66.02 27.16
C MET A 1 31.72 64.72 26.50
N ARG A 2 30.41 64.47 26.45
CA ARG A 2 29.53 64.48 25.25
C ARG A 2 29.71 63.28 24.30
N GLY A 3 28.62 62.49 24.20
CA GLY A 3 28.16 61.74 23.02
C GLY A 3 28.34 60.23 23.13
N ALA A 4 27.40 59.36 22.74
CA ALA A 4 26.01 59.42 22.30
C ALA A 4 25.51 57.95 22.24
N PRO A 5 24.21 57.64 22.32
CA PRO A 5 23.69 56.27 22.41
C PRO A 5 23.52 55.62 21.03
N ARG A 6 23.75 54.30 20.93
CA ARG A 6 23.39 53.49 19.76
C ARG A 6 22.19 52.60 20.08
N GLY A 7 21.00 53.05 19.66
CA GLY A 7 19.82 52.21 19.51
C GLY A 7 19.67 51.78 18.05
N GLY A 8 19.83 50.50 17.77
CA GLY A 8 19.56 49.90 16.46
C GLY A 8 18.28 49.08 16.51
N ARG A 9 17.19 49.63 15.94
CA ARG A 9 15.97 48.88 15.63
C ARG A 9 16.19 48.15 14.31
N GLY A 10 16.33 46.83 14.36
CA GLY A 10 16.23 45.96 13.19
C GLY A 10 14.77 45.62 12.91
N LEU A 11 14.16 46.29 11.93
CA LEU A 11 12.95 45.83 11.26
C LEU A 11 13.39 44.94 10.11
N GLY A 12 13.03 43.66 10.18
CA GLY A 12 13.21 42.71 9.09
C GLY A 12 12.33 41.49 9.31
N LEU A 13 11.86 40.92 8.20
CA LEU A 13 11.08 39.69 8.05
C LEU A 13 9.57 39.86 8.34
N ARG A 14 8.62 39.45 7.50
CA ARG A 14 8.62 38.53 6.35
C ARG A 14 7.33 38.78 5.56
N THR A 15 7.42 39.24 4.31
CA THR A 15 6.39 39.02 3.30
C THR A 15 6.89 37.91 2.40
N GLY A 16 6.32 36.71 2.54
CA GLY A 16 6.62 35.62 1.62
C GLY A 16 6.39 34.26 2.24
N THR A 17 5.18 33.74 2.13
CA THR A 17 4.86 32.31 1.95
C THR A 17 3.34 32.15 1.85
N ALA A 18 2.79 32.35 0.65
CA ALA A 18 1.42 31.93 0.33
C ALA A 18 1.32 31.08 -0.96
N LEU A 19 2.45 30.71 -1.57
CA LEU A 19 2.50 29.94 -2.83
C LEU A 19 2.98 28.50 -2.67
N GLY A 20 3.17 27.99 -1.45
CA GLY A 20 3.74 26.65 -1.20
C GLY A 20 2.73 25.49 -1.10
N VAL A 21 1.43 25.75 -0.94
CA VAL A 21 0.48 24.70 -0.48
C VAL A 21 -0.16 23.92 -1.63
N LEU A 22 -0.25 24.50 -2.84
CA LEU A 22 -0.81 23.78 -4.00
C LEU A 22 0.18 22.79 -4.65
N GLY A 23 1.49 22.91 -4.39
CA GLY A 23 2.51 22.02 -4.94
C GLY A 23 2.63 20.67 -4.22
N GLY A 24 2.22 20.58 -2.94
CA GLY A 24 2.44 19.37 -2.13
C GLY A 24 1.43 18.25 -2.37
N ILE A 25 0.18 18.58 -2.72
CA ILE A 25 -0.90 17.57 -2.86
C ILE A 25 -0.81 16.86 -4.21
N ALA A 26 -0.28 17.51 -5.26
CA ALA A 26 -0.10 16.89 -6.57
C ALA A 26 1.03 15.83 -6.60
N ILE A 27 2.03 15.95 -5.72
CA ILE A 27 3.19 15.05 -5.71
C ILE A 27 2.89 13.74 -4.97
N GLY A 28 1.97 13.74 -3.99
CA GLY A 28 1.57 12.55 -3.24
C GLY A 28 0.83 11.50 -4.07
N LEU A 29 0.09 11.90 -5.12
CA LEU A 29 -0.62 10.96 -5.98
C LEU A 29 0.27 10.30 -7.07
N CYS A 30 1.50 10.76 -7.28
CA CYS A 30 2.37 10.29 -8.36
C CYS A 30 3.35 9.17 -7.96
N LEU A 31 3.54 8.89 -6.66
CA LEU A 31 4.66 8.05 -6.20
C LEU A 31 4.35 6.57 -5.98
N VAL A 32 3.13 6.10 -6.28
CA VAL A 32 2.78 4.66 -6.18
C VAL A 32 2.88 3.93 -7.54
N ALA A 33 3.37 4.60 -8.59
CA ALA A 33 3.53 3.97 -9.91
C ALA A 33 5.00 3.98 -10.38
N PRO A 34 5.74 2.89 -10.13
CA PRO A 34 6.79 2.52 -11.07
C PRO A 34 6.69 1.06 -11.52
N VAL A 35 7.15 0.82 -12.76
CA VAL A 35 7.47 -0.48 -13.38
C VAL A 35 6.33 -1.22 -14.11
N VAL A 36 5.67 -0.57 -15.08
CA VAL A 36 5.36 -1.19 -16.39
C VAL A 36 5.38 -0.06 -17.44
N ALA A 37 6.24 -0.18 -18.44
CA ALA A 37 6.32 0.77 -19.55
C ALA A 37 5.33 0.37 -20.65
N GLU A 38 4.41 1.29 -20.97
CA GLU A 38 3.47 1.36 -22.11
C GLU A 38 2.43 0.23 -22.29
N PRO A 39 1.15 0.54 -22.63
CA PRO A 39 0.63 1.79 -23.21
C PRO A 39 -0.12 2.66 -22.18
N ARG A 40 0.33 3.91 -21.99
CA ARG A 40 -0.20 4.84 -20.97
C ARG A 40 -1.45 5.63 -21.38
N GLY A 41 -1.90 5.60 -22.63
CA GLY A 41 -3.07 6.41 -23.04
C GLY A 41 -4.42 5.84 -22.60
N ALA A 42 -4.71 4.59 -22.99
CA ALA A 42 -6.04 4.02 -22.80
C ALA A 42 -6.32 3.58 -21.36
N TYR A 43 -5.30 3.07 -20.66
CA TYR A 43 -5.45 2.60 -19.28
C TYR A 43 -5.61 3.76 -18.29
N GLU A 44 -4.94 4.88 -18.57
CA GLU A 44 -5.03 6.09 -17.76
C GLU A 44 -6.40 6.77 -17.94
N GLU A 45 -6.97 6.79 -19.15
CA GLU A 45 -8.34 7.28 -19.39
C GLU A 45 -9.41 6.36 -18.78
N LEU A 46 -9.27 5.03 -18.92
CA LEU A 46 -10.23 4.07 -18.36
C LEU A 46 -10.28 4.11 -16.83
N ILE A 47 -9.15 4.40 -16.16
CA ILE A 47 -9.08 4.41 -14.70
C ILE A 47 -9.30 5.82 -14.13
N GLN A 48 -8.74 6.88 -14.73
CA GLN A 48 -8.84 8.24 -14.16
C GLN A 48 -10.24 8.85 -14.30
N ALA A 49 -10.95 8.60 -15.41
CA ALA A 49 -12.28 9.17 -15.63
C ALA A 49 -13.32 8.72 -14.56
N PRO A 50 -13.45 7.42 -14.23
CA PRO A 50 -14.34 7.00 -13.15
C PRO A 50 -13.82 7.44 -11.78
N LEU A 51 -12.51 7.38 -11.54
CA LEU A 51 -11.94 7.79 -10.25
C LEU A 51 -12.21 9.27 -9.93
N ARG A 52 -12.09 10.17 -10.92
CA ARG A 52 -12.42 11.60 -10.75
C ARG A 52 -13.89 11.83 -10.41
N ARG A 53 -14.81 11.07 -11.02
CA ARG A 53 -16.25 11.16 -10.70
C ARG A 53 -16.52 10.68 -9.28
N LEU A 54 -15.87 9.59 -8.88
CA LEU A 54 -16.01 9.02 -7.56
C LEU A 54 -15.41 9.93 -6.47
N LEU A 55 -14.29 10.61 -6.74
CA LEU A 55 -13.63 11.51 -5.79
C LEU A 55 -14.25 12.91 -5.70
N ALA A 56 -15.11 13.30 -6.64
CA ALA A 56 -15.73 14.63 -6.68
C ALA A 56 -16.40 15.07 -5.36
N PRO A 57 -17.12 14.19 -4.63
CA PRO A 57 -17.70 14.54 -3.32
C PRO A 57 -16.64 14.88 -2.26
N CYS A 58 -15.50 14.20 -2.24
CA CYS A 58 -14.43 14.48 -1.28
C CYS A 58 -13.71 15.80 -1.60
N LEU A 59 -13.51 16.08 -2.89
CA LEU A 59 -12.94 17.35 -3.32
C LEU A 59 -13.86 18.52 -2.95
N LEU A 60 -15.16 18.39 -3.20
CA LEU A 60 -16.15 19.39 -2.80
C LEU A 60 -16.15 19.60 -1.28
N MET A 61 -16.01 18.53 -0.49
CA MET A 61 -15.91 18.65 0.97
C MET A 61 -14.64 19.40 1.40
N ALA A 62 -13.50 19.15 0.75
CA ALA A 62 -12.26 19.88 1.00
C ALA A 62 -12.42 21.38 0.68
N GLU A 63 -13.04 21.71 -0.46
CA GLU A 63 -13.34 23.09 -0.85
C GLU A 63 -14.27 23.78 0.17
N GLN A 64 -15.29 23.07 0.67
CA GLN A 64 -16.21 23.60 1.68
C GLN A 64 -15.51 23.88 3.02
N CYS A 65 -14.61 23.01 3.47
CA CYS A 65 -13.81 23.28 4.65
C CYS A 65 -12.96 24.55 4.48
N GLN A 66 -12.32 24.70 3.32
CA GLN A 66 -11.49 25.86 3.01
C GLN A 66 -12.33 27.14 2.96
N ALA A 67 -13.50 27.11 2.33
CA ALA A 67 -14.42 28.24 2.26
C ALA A 67 -14.96 28.66 3.65
N ARG A 68 -15.08 27.72 4.59
CA ARG A 68 -15.51 27.97 5.97
C ARG A 68 -14.37 28.42 6.90
N GLY A 69 -13.13 28.42 6.43
CA GLY A 69 -11.96 28.68 7.26
C GLY A 69 -11.76 27.63 8.37
N GLU A 70 -12.24 26.40 8.16
CA GLU A 70 -12.02 25.31 9.12
C GLU A 70 -10.52 24.99 9.21
N HIS A 71 -10.03 24.75 10.43
CA HIS A 71 -8.65 24.34 10.64
C HIS A 71 -8.36 23.01 9.93
N GLU A 72 -7.16 22.91 9.35
CA GLU A 72 -6.71 21.71 8.63
C GLU A 72 -6.82 20.44 9.48
N ALA A 73 -6.51 20.53 10.78
CA ALA A 73 -6.61 19.41 11.72
C ALA A 73 -8.03 18.82 11.84
N THR A 74 -9.07 19.62 11.57
CA THR A 74 -10.47 19.20 11.61
C THR A 74 -10.93 18.69 10.25
N CYS A 75 -10.52 19.34 9.16
CA CYS A 75 -10.97 18.97 7.82
C CYS A 75 -10.28 17.71 7.28
N ARG A 76 -8.96 17.60 7.46
CA ARG A 76 -8.15 16.49 6.94
C ARG A 76 -8.72 15.10 7.27
N PRO A 77 -9.04 14.74 8.52
CA PRO A 77 -9.56 13.41 8.82
C PRO A 77 -10.93 13.11 8.19
N ARG A 78 -11.74 14.14 7.89
CA ARG A 78 -13.02 13.98 7.19
C ARG A 78 -12.78 13.66 5.72
N VAL A 79 -11.91 14.42 5.05
CA VAL A 79 -11.53 14.17 3.65
C VAL A 79 -10.88 12.81 3.49
N GLU A 80 -9.96 12.44 4.37
CA GLU A 80 -9.34 11.11 4.37
C GLU A 80 -10.36 9.99 4.56
N ARG A 81 -11.35 10.17 5.44
CA ARG A 81 -12.43 9.18 5.60
C ARG A 81 -13.26 9.06 4.32
N CYS A 82 -13.66 10.17 3.71
CA CYS A 82 -14.40 10.18 2.46
C CYS A 82 -13.64 9.45 1.34
N ILE A 83 -12.34 9.69 1.21
CA ILE A 83 -11.50 9.01 0.22
C ILE A 83 -11.51 7.50 0.46
N ARG A 84 -11.26 7.06 1.71
CA ARG A 84 -11.31 5.62 2.07
C ARG A 84 -12.66 4.98 1.77
N ASP A 85 -13.77 5.67 2.06
CA ASP A 85 -15.11 5.15 1.80
C ASP A 85 -15.36 4.96 0.30
N ILE A 86 -14.87 5.89 -0.53
CA ILE A 86 -14.95 5.81 -2.00
C ILE A 86 -14.05 4.71 -2.56
N GLU A 87 -12.84 4.57 -2.04
CA GLU A 87 -11.94 3.48 -2.44
C GLU A 87 -12.58 2.10 -2.16
N GLU A 88 -13.20 1.94 -1.00
CA GLU A 88 -13.89 0.69 -0.63
C GLU A 88 -15.10 0.42 -1.55
N GLN A 89 -15.91 1.44 -1.85
CA GLN A 89 -17.03 1.31 -2.79
C GLN A 89 -16.56 0.94 -4.20
N ALA A 90 -15.49 1.58 -4.68
CA ALA A 90 -14.92 1.31 -5.99
C ALA A 90 -14.39 -0.13 -6.08
N LYS A 91 -13.72 -0.59 -5.02
CA LYS A 91 -13.24 -1.97 -4.90
C LYS A 91 -14.39 -2.97 -4.92
N GLU A 92 -15.46 -2.72 -4.16
CA GLU A 92 -16.63 -3.60 -4.12
C GLU A 92 -17.34 -3.65 -5.48
N GLN A 93 -17.47 -2.51 -6.17
CA GLN A 93 -18.07 -2.46 -7.50
C GLN A 93 -17.23 -3.21 -8.54
N ALA A 94 -15.90 -3.02 -8.52
CA ALA A 94 -14.99 -3.73 -9.40
C ALA A 94 -15.06 -5.25 -9.17
N LEU A 95 -15.09 -5.69 -7.91
CA LEU A 95 -15.27 -7.09 -7.54
C LEU A 95 -16.57 -7.67 -8.10
N ARG A 96 -17.68 -6.93 -8.01
CA ARG A 96 -18.97 -7.37 -8.55
C ARG A 96 -18.96 -7.50 -10.07
N GLU A 97 -18.31 -6.58 -10.79
CA GLU A 97 -18.18 -6.69 -12.25
C GLU A 97 -17.26 -7.85 -12.64
N MET A 98 -16.13 -8.01 -11.97
CA MET A 98 -15.23 -9.15 -12.17
C MET A 98 -15.92 -10.49 -11.88
N GLU A 99 -16.75 -10.58 -10.84
CA GLU A 99 -17.49 -11.81 -10.49
C GLU A 99 -18.55 -12.20 -11.53
N LYS A 100 -19.12 -11.22 -12.26
CA LYS A 100 -20.01 -11.49 -13.40
C LYS A 100 -19.25 -12.13 -14.56
N GLU A 101 -18.01 -11.74 -14.78
CA GLU A 101 -17.17 -12.25 -15.88
C GLU A 101 -16.49 -13.57 -15.52
N ASP A 102 -16.03 -13.70 -14.28
CA ASP A 102 -15.38 -14.89 -13.73
C ASP A 102 -15.87 -15.15 -12.28
N PRO A 103 -16.72 -16.17 -12.06
CA PRO A 103 -17.16 -16.59 -10.73
C PRO A 103 -16.00 -17.05 -9.80
N GLY A 104 -14.79 -17.22 -10.34
CA GLY A 104 -13.55 -17.46 -9.61
C GLY A 104 -12.86 -16.20 -9.10
N ALA A 105 -13.13 -15.02 -9.69
CA ALA A 105 -12.39 -13.79 -9.44
C ALA A 105 -12.34 -13.39 -7.96
N ARG A 106 -13.46 -13.52 -7.25
CA ARG A 106 -13.52 -13.23 -5.82
C ARG A 106 -12.58 -14.11 -5.01
N ARG A 107 -12.52 -15.41 -5.30
CA ARG A 107 -11.62 -16.36 -4.63
C ARG A 107 -10.17 -16.06 -4.96
N THR A 108 -9.87 -15.67 -6.19
CA THR A 108 -8.52 -15.24 -6.59
C THR A 108 -8.10 -13.96 -5.87
N MET A 109 -8.99 -12.97 -5.74
CA MET A 109 -8.72 -11.75 -4.98
C MET A 109 -8.48 -12.05 -3.50
N GLU A 110 -9.33 -12.86 -2.88
CA GLU A 110 -9.17 -13.30 -1.49
C GLU A 110 -7.84 -14.05 -1.28
N ALA A 111 -7.40 -14.86 -2.26
CA ALA A 111 -6.11 -15.53 -2.22
C ALA A 111 -4.93 -14.55 -2.35
N ILE A 112 -5.03 -13.53 -3.22
CA ILE A 112 -4.03 -12.47 -3.38
C ILE A 112 -3.95 -11.62 -2.10
N GLU A 113 -5.09 -11.26 -1.50
CA GLU A 113 -5.13 -10.52 -0.24
C GLU A 113 -4.48 -11.32 0.89
N ALA A 114 -4.83 -12.61 1.01
CA ALA A 114 -4.18 -13.51 1.96
C ALA A 114 -2.67 -13.63 1.72
N GLN A 115 -2.22 -13.65 0.46
CA GLN A 115 -0.80 -13.62 0.10
C GLN A 115 -0.11 -12.35 0.53
N SER A 116 -0.74 -11.21 0.28
CA SER A 116 -0.20 -9.90 0.66
C SER A 116 -0.03 -9.80 2.17
N ALA A 117 -1.04 -10.24 2.94
CA ALA A 117 -1.01 -10.18 4.39
C ALA A 117 0.00 -11.15 5.01
N CYS A 118 0.11 -12.38 4.49
CA CYS A 118 1.15 -13.33 4.88
C CYS A 118 2.56 -12.73 4.65
N THR A 119 2.81 -12.25 3.43
CA THR A 119 4.10 -11.67 3.03
C THR A 119 4.44 -10.47 3.90
N GLN A 120 3.46 -9.58 4.13
CA GLN A 120 3.63 -8.39 4.95
C GLN A 120 3.98 -8.75 6.41
N GLY A 121 3.32 -9.75 7.00
CA GLY A 121 3.64 -10.23 8.34
C GLY A 121 5.06 -10.78 8.47
N ILE A 122 5.55 -11.50 7.46
CA ILE A 122 6.94 -11.99 7.43
C ILE A 122 7.92 -10.82 7.30
N LEU A 123 7.64 -9.85 6.41
CA LEU A 123 8.47 -8.66 6.24
C LEU A 123 8.52 -7.82 7.51
N ASP A 124 7.42 -7.69 8.25
CA ASP A 124 7.41 -6.95 9.51
C ASP A 124 8.24 -7.65 10.58
N CYS A 125 8.21 -8.98 10.64
CA CYS A 125 9.13 -9.76 11.48
C CYS A 125 10.60 -9.50 11.10
N ILE A 126 10.94 -9.48 9.81
CA ILE A 126 12.32 -9.22 9.35
C ILE A 126 12.74 -7.78 9.70
N ARG A 127 11.86 -6.80 9.52
CA ARG A 127 12.14 -5.38 9.83
C ARG A 127 12.36 -5.15 11.32
N ALA A 128 11.71 -5.94 12.17
CA ALA A 128 11.89 -5.87 13.62
C ALA A 128 13.28 -6.37 14.07
N ALA A 129 14.00 -7.13 13.23
CA ALA A 129 15.36 -7.57 13.53
C ALA A 129 16.39 -6.42 13.36
N PRO A 130 17.49 -6.43 14.13
CA PRO A 130 18.62 -5.53 13.92
C PRO A 130 19.11 -5.56 12.48
N GLU A 131 19.55 -4.42 11.94
CA GLU A 131 19.89 -4.28 10.53
C GLU A 131 20.97 -5.28 10.07
N GLN A 132 22.01 -5.50 10.89
CA GLN A 132 23.05 -6.48 10.59
C GLN A 132 22.55 -7.94 10.53
N ASP A 133 21.40 -8.23 11.16
CA ASP A 133 20.84 -9.58 11.27
C ASP A 133 19.66 -9.81 10.33
N ARG A 134 19.15 -8.76 9.65
CA ARG A 134 18.01 -8.87 8.72
C ARG A 134 18.18 -9.98 7.67
N PRO A 135 19.36 -10.17 7.02
CA PRO A 135 19.53 -11.26 6.06
C PRO A 135 19.32 -12.66 6.69
N ARG A 136 19.69 -12.81 7.97
CA ARG A 136 19.52 -14.07 8.72
C ARG A 136 18.11 -14.23 9.30
N ALA A 137 17.35 -13.15 9.41
CA ALA A 137 16.00 -13.15 9.97
C ALA A 137 14.95 -13.80 9.05
N PHE A 138 15.21 -13.93 7.74
CA PHE A 138 14.27 -14.53 6.79
C PHE A 138 13.81 -15.94 7.20
N GLY A 139 14.74 -16.84 7.52
CA GLY A 139 14.42 -18.22 7.90
C GLY A 139 13.52 -18.31 9.15
N PRO A 140 13.95 -17.72 10.29
CA PRO A 140 13.14 -17.68 11.51
C PRO A 140 11.78 -17.01 11.31
N CYS A 141 11.72 -15.89 10.58
CA CYS A 141 10.46 -15.18 10.36
C CYS A 141 9.47 -15.95 9.47
N VAL A 142 9.94 -16.61 8.41
CA VAL A 142 9.08 -17.49 7.60
C VAL A 142 8.59 -18.68 8.41
N THR A 143 9.45 -19.29 9.22
CA THR A 143 9.09 -20.49 10.00
C THR A 143 8.17 -20.16 11.19
N ALA A 144 8.30 -18.97 11.76
CA ALA A 144 7.43 -18.47 12.81
C ALA A 144 6.07 -17.95 12.29
N ALA A 145 5.92 -17.79 10.98
CA ALA A 145 4.68 -17.32 10.39
C ALA A 145 3.54 -18.28 10.71
N ARG A 146 2.40 -17.74 11.15
CA ARG A 146 1.22 -18.52 11.48
C ARG A 146 0.73 -19.27 10.24
N THR A 147 0.58 -20.58 10.32
CA THR A 147 0.04 -21.39 9.22
C THR A 147 -1.48 -21.22 9.11
N CYS A 148 -1.99 -21.18 7.87
CA CYS A 148 -3.43 -21.17 7.65
C CYS A 148 -4.07 -22.50 8.09
N PRO A 149 -5.27 -22.46 8.69
CA PRO A 149 -6.04 -23.68 8.93
C PRO A 149 -6.32 -24.39 7.60
N LEU A 150 -6.36 -25.73 7.64
CA LEU A 150 -6.76 -26.53 6.49
C LEU A 150 -8.23 -26.26 6.21
N GLY A 151 -8.52 -25.60 5.08
CA GLY A 151 -9.86 -25.23 4.67
C GLY A 151 -9.86 -24.60 3.27
N PRO A 152 -11.05 -24.35 2.68
CA PRO A 152 -11.14 -23.67 1.40
C PRO A 152 -10.44 -22.30 1.44
N PRO A 153 -9.85 -21.82 0.32
CA PRO A 153 -9.35 -20.44 0.22
C PRO A 153 -10.44 -19.46 0.71
N GLY A 154 -10.04 -18.47 1.52
CA GLY A 154 -10.95 -17.48 2.12
C GLY A 154 -11.54 -17.86 3.49
N SER A 155 -11.37 -19.11 3.95
CA SER A 155 -11.96 -19.58 5.24
C SER A 155 -11.11 -19.28 6.48
N GLY A 156 -9.93 -18.70 6.30
CA GLY A 156 -8.93 -18.50 7.36
C GLY A 156 -8.82 -17.04 7.80
N PRO A 157 -8.28 -16.78 9.01
CA PRO A 157 -7.98 -15.41 9.43
C PRO A 157 -7.01 -14.75 8.44
N SER A 158 -7.21 -13.47 8.18
CA SER A 158 -6.49 -12.65 7.18
C SER A 158 -4.98 -12.46 7.44
N ASN A 159 -4.37 -13.20 8.38
CA ASN A 159 -2.96 -13.08 8.75
C ASN A 159 -2.34 -14.48 8.96
N CYS A 160 -2.47 -15.36 7.96
CA CYS A 160 -1.86 -16.67 7.97
C CYS A 160 -1.17 -16.95 6.63
N CYS A 161 -0.14 -17.79 6.67
CA CYS A 161 0.60 -18.25 5.50
C CYS A 161 0.19 -19.68 5.14
N PRO A 162 -0.04 -19.98 3.85
CA PRO A 162 -0.29 -21.36 3.43
C PRO A 162 0.90 -22.24 3.80
N ARG A 163 0.60 -23.41 4.36
CA ARG A 163 1.63 -24.38 4.73
C ARG A 163 2.52 -24.77 3.55
N ALA A 164 1.94 -24.89 2.35
CA ALA A 164 2.67 -25.18 1.12
C ALA A 164 3.74 -24.12 0.79
N CYS A 165 3.51 -22.84 1.08
CA CYS A 165 4.51 -21.79 0.86
C CYS A 165 5.68 -21.94 1.84
N ILE A 166 5.39 -22.17 3.13
CA ILE A 166 6.43 -22.37 4.14
C ILE A 166 7.28 -23.60 3.81
N GLU A 167 6.65 -24.70 3.41
CA GLU A 167 7.35 -25.93 2.99
C GLU A 167 8.20 -25.70 1.74
N ALA A 168 7.67 -25.01 0.72
CA ALA A 168 8.43 -24.68 -0.49
C ALA A 168 9.66 -23.81 -0.19
N PHE A 169 9.53 -22.84 0.73
CA PHE A 169 10.65 -22.05 1.21
C PHE A 169 11.71 -22.92 1.91
N GLN A 170 11.28 -23.81 2.80
CA GLN A 170 12.20 -24.70 3.52
C GLN A 170 12.95 -25.64 2.58
N VAL A 171 12.28 -26.16 1.54
CA VAL A 171 12.91 -26.99 0.51
C VAL A 171 14.00 -26.21 -0.22
N LEU A 172 13.75 -24.98 -0.65
CA LEU A 172 14.77 -24.14 -1.31
C LEU A 172 15.94 -23.82 -0.38
N ALA A 173 15.65 -23.52 0.89
CA ALA A 173 16.68 -23.25 1.89
C ALA A 173 17.56 -24.48 2.17
N GLN A 174 16.97 -25.69 2.27
CA GLN A 174 17.70 -26.94 2.43
C GLN A 174 18.58 -27.29 1.21
N GLN A 175 18.21 -26.81 0.03
CA GLN A 175 19.01 -26.92 -1.20
C GLN A 175 20.18 -25.93 -1.24
N GLY A 176 20.38 -25.11 -0.20
CA GLY A 176 21.43 -24.09 -0.15
C GLY A 176 21.09 -22.80 -0.87
N THR A 177 19.82 -22.60 -1.26
CA THR A 177 19.38 -21.31 -1.79
C THR A 177 19.43 -20.28 -0.66
N ASP A 178 19.95 -19.09 -0.94
CA ASP A 178 19.91 -17.96 -0.01
C ASP A 178 18.48 -17.70 0.48
N ALA A 179 18.31 -17.40 1.77
CA ALA A 179 17.00 -17.27 2.39
C ALA A 179 16.19 -16.09 1.82
N GLN A 180 16.84 -14.99 1.45
CA GLN A 180 16.16 -13.86 0.83
C GLN A 180 15.70 -14.22 -0.58
N GLU A 181 16.52 -14.91 -1.39
CA GLU A 181 16.12 -15.36 -2.73
C GLU A 181 15.02 -16.43 -2.66
N ALA A 182 15.11 -17.39 -1.73
CA ALA A 182 14.07 -18.39 -1.52
C ALA A 182 12.73 -17.73 -1.14
N PHE A 183 12.77 -16.71 -0.28
CA PHE A 183 11.60 -15.92 0.08
C PHE A 183 11.01 -15.20 -1.14
N ALA A 184 11.83 -14.47 -1.89
CA ALA A 184 11.39 -13.75 -3.08
C ALA A 184 10.76 -14.71 -4.12
N ARG A 185 11.39 -15.87 -4.32
CA ARG A 185 10.89 -16.87 -5.26
C ARG A 185 9.53 -17.43 -4.85
N VAL A 186 9.34 -17.78 -3.58
CA VAL A 186 8.11 -18.43 -3.12
C VAL A 186 6.99 -17.44 -2.86
N PHE A 187 7.27 -16.34 -2.17
CA PHE A 187 6.22 -15.44 -1.69
C PHE A 187 5.93 -14.28 -2.65
N LEU A 188 6.89 -13.92 -3.52
CA LEU A 188 6.71 -12.80 -4.47
C LEU A 188 6.56 -13.24 -5.93
N ARG A 189 7.16 -14.37 -6.35
CA ARG A 189 7.17 -14.80 -7.76
C ARG A 189 6.30 -16.01 -8.07
N ASP A 190 6.12 -16.96 -7.15
CA ASP A 190 5.30 -18.16 -7.35
C ASP A 190 4.00 -18.09 -6.53
N PRO A 191 2.91 -17.52 -7.09
CA PRO A 191 1.65 -17.42 -6.37
C PRO A 191 0.98 -18.80 -6.21
N GLY A 192 1.50 -19.84 -6.86
CA GLY A 192 0.94 -21.18 -6.88
C GLY A 192 1.04 -21.97 -5.58
N CYS A 193 1.57 -21.37 -4.51
CA CYS A 193 1.48 -21.92 -3.17
C CYS A 193 0.22 -21.41 -2.41
N PHE A 194 -0.51 -20.45 -2.97
CA PHE A 194 -1.80 -19.98 -2.45
C PHE A 194 -2.96 -20.79 -3.06
N PRO A 195 -3.86 -21.35 -2.23
CA PRO A 195 -5.02 -22.09 -2.75
C PRO A 195 -5.89 -21.19 -3.63
N GLY A 196 -6.29 -21.68 -4.80
CA GLY A 196 -7.15 -20.93 -5.73
C GLY A 196 -6.41 -20.02 -6.71
N VAL A 197 -5.08 -19.88 -6.60
CA VAL A 197 -4.28 -19.24 -7.65
C VAL A 197 -3.69 -20.32 -8.57
N PRO A 198 -4.01 -20.31 -9.88
CA PRO A 198 -3.42 -21.28 -10.81
C PRO A 198 -1.90 -21.13 -10.84
N ARG A 199 -1.20 -22.26 -10.79
CA ARG A 199 0.25 -22.28 -11.01
C ARG A 199 0.54 -21.90 -12.46
N PRO A 200 1.41 -20.92 -12.73
CA PRO A 200 1.92 -20.75 -14.08
C PRO A 200 2.64 -22.06 -14.49
N PRO A 201 2.49 -22.49 -15.76
CA PRO A 201 3.25 -23.64 -16.26
C PRO A 201 4.75 -23.37 -16.12
N ARG A 202 5.50 -24.38 -15.65
CA ARG A 202 6.95 -24.33 -15.46
C ARG A 202 7.72 -24.47 -16.76
#